data_AF-A0A370LT77-F1
#
_entry.id   AF-A0A370LT77-F1
#
_cell.length_a   1.000
_cell.length_b   1.000
_cell.length_c   1.000
_cell.angle_alpha   90.00
_cell.angle_beta   90.00
_cell.angle_gamma   90.00
#
_symmetry.space_group_name_H-M   'P 1'
#
loop_
_entity.id
_entity.type
_entity.pdbx_description
1 polymer ?
#
loop_
_entity_poly.entity_id
_entity_poly.type
_entity_poly.pdbx_seq_one_letter_code
_entity_poly.pdbx_strand_id
1 'polypeptide(L)'
;MLNGLFSLDHTSDNTAAIYGEHLLFNQTLSSKAFYKFAKFIYVFDNAKSSLNKIINHKNEYAHLGAFRYYCFRLRRLFEMACNTPGAVLLTGDDLREQKGAELIENYLDVSVDFSKLELDDTFESVVSASIVEEAQDCYERYLYKMKQLDLKYEA
;
A
#
# COMPACT_ATOMS: atom_id res chain seq x y z
N MET A 1 -1.04 0.72 9.21
CA MET A 1 0.08 0.37 8.27
C MET A 1 0.50 -1.07 8.60
N LEU A 2 1.16 -1.83 7.71
CA LEU A 2 1.50 -3.27 7.93
C LEU A 2 2.57 -3.53 9.02
N ASN A 3 2.67 -2.67 10.04
CA ASN A 3 3.75 -2.63 11.04
C ASN A 3 3.96 -3.98 11.76
N GLY A 4 2.89 -4.74 12.01
CA GLY A 4 2.98 -6.06 12.63
C GLY A 4 3.88 -7.03 11.86
N LEU A 5 3.93 -6.91 10.53
CA LEU A 5 4.74 -7.77 9.66
C LEU A 5 6.26 -7.50 9.80
N PHE A 6 6.64 -6.29 10.18
CA PHE A 6 8.04 -5.87 10.37
C PHE A 6 8.44 -5.83 11.84
N SER A 7 7.54 -6.24 12.74
CA SER A 7 7.79 -6.30 14.19
C SER A 7 8.41 -7.63 14.65
N LEU A 8 8.59 -8.57 13.72
CA LEU A 8 9.22 -9.86 14.01
C LEU A 8 10.74 -9.69 14.02
N ASP A 9 11.36 -9.97 15.17
CA ASP A 9 12.82 -9.98 15.29
C ASP A 9 13.42 -11.06 14.36
N HIS A 10 14.44 -10.68 13.59
CA HIS A 10 15.19 -11.65 12.80
C HIS A 10 15.88 -12.64 13.73
N THR A 11 15.66 -13.94 13.50
CA THR A 11 16.34 -15.02 14.22
C THR A 11 17.86 -15.01 14.00
N SER A 12 18.35 -14.32 12.95
CA SER A 12 19.78 -14.16 12.63
C SER A 12 20.00 -12.97 11.69
N ASP A 13 21.01 -12.12 11.96
CA ASP A 13 21.46 -11.07 11.04
C ASP A 13 22.52 -11.63 10.08
N ASN A 14 22.05 -12.28 9.00
CA ASN A 14 22.92 -12.84 7.98
C ASN A 14 22.29 -12.72 6.57
N THR A 15 23.02 -13.20 5.55
CA THR A 15 22.62 -13.10 4.13
C THR A 15 21.38 -13.92 3.76
N ALA A 16 20.91 -14.81 4.63
CA ALA A 16 19.70 -15.60 4.44
C ALA A 16 18.47 -15.00 5.16
N ALA A 17 18.64 -13.90 5.91
CA ALA A 17 17.55 -13.21 6.56
C ALA A 17 16.59 -12.58 5.53
N ILE A 18 15.29 -12.74 5.77
CA ILE A 18 14.24 -12.12 4.97
C ILE A 18 14.00 -10.73 5.52
N TYR A 19 14.36 -9.71 4.74
CA TYR A 19 14.10 -8.32 5.08
C TYR A 19 12.82 -7.84 4.43
N GLY A 20 12.10 -6.98 5.14
CA GLY A 20 10.92 -6.30 4.63
C GLY A 20 11.05 -4.80 4.84
N GLU A 21 10.55 -4.00 3.90
CA GLU A 21 10.51 -2.54 4.04
C GLU A 21 9.20 -1.93 3.51
N HIS A 22 8.72 -0.89 4.19
CA HIS A 22 7.65 -0.04 3.69
C HIS A 22 8.19 0.95 2.65
N LEU A 23 7.87 0.72 1.37
CA LEU A 23 8.20 1.65 0.29
C LEU A 23 7.27 2.87 0.26
N LEU A 24 7.37 3.71 1.28
CA LEU A 24 6.66 4.99 1.37
C LEU A 24 7.08 5.96 0.26
N PHE A 25 8.29 5.81 -0.28
CA PHE A 25 8.83 6.59 -1.41
C PHE A 25 9.17 5.68 -2.62
N ASN A 26 8.16 5.17 -3.32
CA ASN A 26 8.34 4.22 -4.44
C ASN A 26 9.16 4.79 -5.63
N GLN A 27 9.35 6.11 -5.70
CA GLN A 27 10.21 6.76 -6.69
C GLN A 27 11.68 6.35 -6.58
N THR A 28 12.14 5.85 -5.43
CA THR A 28 13.53 5.42 -5.22
C THR A 28 13.76 3.97 -5.66
N LEU A 29 12.72 3.15 -5.80
CA LEU A 29 12.83 1.78 -6.27
C LEU A 29 12.89 1.75 -7.81
N SER A 30 14.00 2.24 -8.37
CA SER A 30 14.20 2.32 -9.83
C SER A 30 14.72 1.02 -10.45
N SER A 31 15.27 0.11 -9.63
CA SER A 31 15.90 -1.11 -10.13
C SER A 31 14.88 -2.22 -10.38
N LYS A 32 14.63 -2.50 -11.66
CA LYS A 32 13.80 -3.63 -12.12
C LYS A 32 14.35 -4.99 -11.68
N ALA A 33 15.60 -5.08 -11.24
CA ALA A 33 16.19 -6.32 -10.74
C ALA A 33 15.43 -6.85 -9.52
N PHE A 34 14.93 -5.97 -8.64
CA PHE A 34 14.18 -6.37 -7.46
C PHE A 34 12.86 -7.10 -7.80
N TYR A 35 12.24 -6.78 -8.94
CA TYR A 35 10.99 -7.44 -9.37
C TYR A 35 11.14 -8.95 -9.58
N LYS A 36 12.38 -9.44 -9.76
CA LYS A 36 12.64 -10.88 -9.94
C LYS A 36 12.80 -11.65 -8.64
N PHE A 37 13.17 -10.97 -7.55
CA PHE A 37 13.63 -11.64 -6.32
C PHE A 37 12.81 -11.25 -5.08
N ALA A 38 12.11 -10.11 -5.12
CA ALA A 38 11.28 -9.66 -4.02
C ALA A 38 9.82 -10.06 -4.21
N LYS A 39 9.14 -10.29 -3.09
CA LYS A 39 7.69 -10.43 -3.01
C LYS A 39 7.08 -9.04 -2.81
N PHE A 40 5.99 -8.74 -3.51
CA PHE A 40 5.34 -7.42 -3.48
C PHE A 40 3.92 -7.54 -2.95
N ILE A 41 3.58 -6.64 -2.02
CA ILE A 41 2.23 -6.47 -1.48
C ILE A 41 1.85 -5.01 -1.72
N TYR A 42 0.85 -4.78 -2.57
CA TYR A 42 0.32 -3.45 -2.88
C TYR A 42 -0.88 -3.18 -2.00
N VAL A 43 -0.86 -2.05 -1.29
CA VAL A 43 -1.98 -1.59 -0.45
C VAL A 43 -2.57 -0.31 -1.04
N PHE A 44 -3.86 -0.34 -1.37
CA PHE A 44 -4.62 0.78 -1.92
C PHE A 44 -5.65 1.26 -0.88
N ASP A 45 -5.43 2.43 -0.27
CA ASP A 45 -6.40 3.03 0.65
C ASP A 45 -7.25 4.08 -0.08
N ASN A 46 -8.46 4.34 0.42
CA ASN A 46 -9.38 5.28 -0.19
C ASN A 46 -8.84 6.72 -0.17
N ALA A 47 -9.43 7.57 -1.01
CA ALA A 47 -8.94 8.93 -1.22
C ALA A 47 -8.97 9.77 0.07
N LYS A 48 -10.07 9.74 0.82
CA LYS A 48 -10.25 10.57 2.01
C LYS A 48 -9.19 10.26 3.08
N SER A 49 -9.03 8.98 3.42
CA SER A 49 -8.05 8.51 4.39
C SER A 49 -6.62 8.90 3.95
N SER A 50 -6.28 8.60 2.69
CA SER A 50 -4.95 8.85 2.14
C SER A 50 -4.60 10.34 2.08
N LEU A 51 -5.53 11.19 1.65
CA LEU A 51 -5.30 12.63 1.55
C LEU A 51 -5.10 13.27 2.93
N ASN A 52 -5.92 12.90 3.91
CA ASN A 52 -5.74 13.39 5.28
C ASN A 52 -4.38 12.96 5.84
N LYS A 53 -3.95 11.71 5.60
CA LYS A 53 -2.60 11.24 5.96
C LYS A 53 -1.50 12.07 5.27
N ILE A 54 -1.62 12.33 3.98
CA ILE A 54 -0.62 13.11 3.21
C ILE A 54 -0.52 14.55 3.73
N ILE A 55 -1.64 15.19 4.03
CA ILE A 55 -1.68 16.59 4.48
C ILE A 55 -1.14 16.70 5.90
N ASN A 56 -1.59 15.82 6.80
CA ASN A 56 -1.19 15.85 8.21
C ASN A 56 0.25 15.36 8.42
N HIS A 57 0.81 14.59 7.47
CA HIS A 57 2.21 14.20 7.50
C HIS A 57 3.10 15.41 7.19
N LYS A 58 3.59 16.06 8.26
CA LYS A 58 4.49 17.23 8.29
C LYS A 58 3.87 18.58 7.88
N ASN A 59 2.56 18.68 7.65
CA ASN A 59 1.88 19.93 7.23
C ASN A 59 2.46 20.56 5.94
N GLU A 60 3.15 19.79 5.10
CA GLU A 60 3.93 20.33 3.98
C GLU A 60 3.12 20.45 2.68
N TYR A 61 1.95 19.81 2.59
CA TYR A 61 1.19 19.74 1.34
C TYR A 61 -0.08 20.61 1.37
N ALA A 62 -0.14 21.59 0.46
CA ALA A 62 -1.40 22.19 0.07
C ALA A 62 -2.35 21.13 -0.53
N HIS A 63 -3.67 21.31 -0.41
CA HIS A 63 -4.65 20.28 -0.77
C HIS A 63 -4.50 19.79 -2.23
N LEU A 64 -4.28 20.71 -3.18
CA LEU A 64 -4.05 20.37 -4.58
C LEU A 64 -2.72 19.61 -4.80
N GLY A 65 -1.70 19.93 -3.99
CA GLY A 65 -0.43 19.21 -3.98
C GLY A 65 -0.61 17.77 -3.47
N ALA A 66 -1.35 17.61 -2.37
CA ALA A 66 -1.69 16.29 -1.81
C ALA A 66 -2.47 15.44 -2.81
N PHE A 67 -3.46 16.02 -3.49
CA PHE A 67 -4.20 15.37 -4.58
C PHE A 67 -3.28 14.88 -5.71
N ARG A 68 -2.45 15.77 -6.26
CA ARG A 68 -1.53 15.42 -7.34
C ARG A 68 -0.56 14.32 -6.92
N TYR A 69 -0.04 14.43 -5.68
CA TYR A 69 0.85 13.43 -5.11
C TYR A 69 0.14 12.08 -4.98
N TYR A 70 -1.05 12.05 -4.40
CA TYR A 70 -1.89 10.84 -4.28
C TYR A 70 -2.11 10.15 -5.64
N CYS A 71 -2.58 10.90 -6.64
CA CYS A 71 -2.81 10.38 -7.99
C CYS A 71 -1.53 9.86 -8.64
N PHE A 72 -0.41 10.57 -8.48
CA PHE A 72 0.90 10.12 -8.95
C PHE A 72 1.33 8.80 -8.29
N ARG A 73 1.09 8.65 -6.98
CA ARG A 73 1.42 7.43 -6.23
C ARG A 73 0.64 6.23 -6.73
N LEU A 74 -0.68 6.36 -6.92
CA LEU A 74 -1.51 5.28 -7.48
C LEU A 74 -1.03 4.86 -8.87
N ARG A 75 -0.72 5.83 -9.73
CA ARG A 75 -0.13 5.55 -11.05
C ARG A 75 1.16 4.75 -10.94
N ARG A 76 2.05 5.11 -10.03
CA ARG A 76 3.33 4.40 -9.85
C ARG A 76 3.15 3.00 -9.30
N LEU A 77 2.24 2.79 -8.35
CA LEU A 77 1.91 1.45 -7.88
C LEU A 77 1.39 0.57 -9.02
N PHE A 78 0.52 1.10 -9.87
CA PHE A 78 0.05 0.40 -11.07
C PHE A 78 1.19 0.05 -12.03
N GLU A 79 2.08 0.99 -12.34
CA GLU A 79 3.23 0.73 -13.21
C GLU A 79 4.19 -0.34 -12.63
N MET A 80 4.37 -0.39 -11.32
CA MET A 80 5.13 -1.45 -10.65
C MET A 80 4.41 -2.80 -10.75
N ALA A 81 3.11 -2.82 -10.46
CA ALA A 81 2.29 -4.03 -10.48
C ALA A 81 2.27 -4.72 -11.85
N CYS A 82 2.29 -3.95 -12.94
CA CYS A 82 2.44 -4.48 -14.31
C CYS A 82 3.71 -5.33 -14.51
N ASN A 83 4.73 -5.16 -13.66
CA ASN A 83 6.01 -5.86 -13.74
C ASN A 83 6.19 -6.93 -12.65
N THR A 84 5.19 -7.16 -11.81
CA THR A 84 5.26 -8.11 -10.68
C THR A 84 4.02 -9.03 -10.69
N PRO A 85 3.89 -9.92 -11.69
CA PRO A 85 2.79 -10.88 -11.74
C PRO A 85 2.79 -11.79 -10.51
N GLY A 86 1.60 -12.18 -10.05
CA GLY A 86 1.38 -12.99 -8.85
C GLY A 86 1.61 -12.26 -7.52
N ALA A 87 1.92 -10.96 -7.55
CA ALA A 87 1.97 -10.13 -6.35
C ALA A 87 0.59 -9.96 -5.70
N VAL A 88 0.56 -9.55 -4.44
CA VAL A 88 -0.68 -9.38 -3.68
C VAL A 88 -1.20 -7.95 -3.81
N LEU A 89 -2.51 -7.80 -3.99
CA LEU A 89 -3.23 -6.53 -3.90
C LEU A 89 -4.21 -6.60 -2.73
N LEU A 90 -4.16 -5.57 -1.87
CA LEU A 90 -5.11 -5.35 -0.79
C LEU A 90 -5.61 -3.91 -0.82
N THR A 91 -6.82 -3.71 -0.34
CA THR A 91 -7.37 -2.40 -0.05
C THR A 91 -7.22 -2.04 1.43
N GLY A 92 -7.40 -0.76 1.76
CA GLY A 92 -7.49 -0.33 3.16
C GLY A 92 -8.61 -1.04 3.92
N ASP A 93 -9.72 -1.34 3.25
CA ASP A 93 -10.85 -2.06 3.84
C ASP A 93 -10.53 -3.53 4.08
N ASP A 94 -9.82 -4.20 3.15
CA ASP A 94 -9.37 -5.59 3.35
C ASP A 94 -8.46 -5.73 4.59
N LEU A 95 -7.66 -4.70 4.87
CA LEU A 95 -6.84 -4.65 6.06
C LEU A 95 -7.66 -4.39 7.33
N ARG A 96 -8.64 -3.46 7.29
CA ARG A 96 -9.55 -3.19 8.42
C ARG A 96 -10.40 -4.41 8.79
N GLU A 97 -10.87 -5.13 7.79
CA GLU A 97 -11.73 -6.31 7.93
C GLU A 97 -10.93 -7.60 8.14
N GLN A 98 -9.60 -7.52 8.19
CA GLN A 98 -8.67 -8.65 8.36
C GLN A 98 -8.79 -9.73 7.26
N LYS A 99 -9.32 -9.36 6.09
CA LYS A 99 -9.48 -10.22 4.91
C LYS A 99 -8.15 -10.51 4.20
N GLY A 100 -7.13 -9.68 4.40
CA GLY A 100 -5.82 -9.89 3.76
C GLY A 100 -4.90 -10.93 4.42
N ALA A 101 -5.30 -11.50 5.57
CA ALA A 101 -4.39 -12.25 6.43
C ALA A 101 -3.87 -13.54 5.80
N GLU A 102 -4.78 -14.47 5.53
CA GLU A 102 -4.47 -15.77 4.93
C GLU A 102 -3.77 -15.60 3.56
N LEU A 103 -4.18 -14.60 2.78
CA LEU A 103 -3.56 -14.31 1.49
C LEU A 103 -2.08 -13.91 1.64
N ILE A 104 -1.76 -13.07 2.62
CA ILE A 104 -0.38 -12.64 2.89
C ILE A 104 0.44 -13.79 3.46
N GLU A 105 -0.11 -14.58 4.39
CA GLU A 105 0.57 -15.73 4.97
C GLU A 105 1.00 -16.74 3.90
N ASN A 106 0.04 -17.13 3.05
CA ASN A 106 0.29 -18.05 1.94
C ASN A 106 1.25 -17.46 0.90
N TYR A 107 1.17 -16.15 0.65
CA TYR A 107 2.05 -15.49 -0.32
C TYR A 107 3.48 -15.40 0.18
N LEU A 108 3.68 -15.02 1.44
CA LEU A 108 5.00 -14.82 2.03
C LEU A 108 5.62 -16.11 2.57
N ASP A 109 4.83 -17.16 2.80
CA ASP A 109 5.21 -18.40 3.50
C ASP A 109 5.63 -18.14 4.95
N VAL A 110 4.82 -17.32 5.64
CA VAL A 110 5.01 -16.99 7.07
C VAL A 110 3.66 -16.99 7.78
N SER A 111 3.67 -17.21 9.10
CA SER A 111 2.50 -16.94 9.92
C SER A 111 2.54 -15.49 10.41
N VAL A 112 1.46 -14.74 10.17
CA VAL A 112 1.36 -13.31 10.48
C VAL A 112 0.15 -13.10 11.36
N ASP A 113 0.38 -12.51 12.53
CA ASP A 113 -0.69 -12.06 13.40
C ASP A 113 -1.22 -10.69 12.94
N PHE A 114 -2.33 -10.71 12.19
CA PHE A 114 -2.99 -9.49 11.68
C PHE A 114 -3.69 -8.68 12.79
N SER A 115 -3.89 -9.24 13.99
CA SER A 115 -4.51 -8.49 15.10
C SER A 115 -3.69 -7.28 15.55
N LYS A 116 -2.40 -7.25 15.19
CA LYS A 116 -1.46 -6.15 15.48
C LYS A 116 -1.41 -5.07 14.39
N LEU A 117 -2.25 -5.19 13.35
CA LEU A 117 -2.31 -4.19 12.29
C LEU A 117 -3.19 -3.01 12.68
N GLU A 118 -2.60 -2.07 13.42
CA GLU A 118 -3.25 -0.80 13.66
C GLU A 118 -3.25 0.04 12.37
N LEU A 119 -4.44 0.26 11.82
CA LEU A 119 -4.67 1.32 10.85
C LEU A 119 -5.05 2.57 11.62
N ASP A 120 -4.11 3.51 11.64
CA ASP A 120 -4.39 4.85 12.11
C ASP A 120 -5.34 5.52 11.11
N ASP A 121 -6.60 5.66 11.53
CA ASP A 121 -7.65 6.40 10.84
C ASP A 121 -7.98 7.71 11.59
N THR A 122 -7.21 8.06 12.63
CA THR A 122 -7.49 9.22 13.48
C THR A 122 -6.88 10.49 12.92
N PHE A 123 -7.53 11.01 11.87
CA PHE A 123 -7.19 12.31 11.32
C PHE A 123 -8.40 13.23 11.29
N GLU A 124 -8.21 14.48 11.74
CA GLU A 124 -9.19 15.53 11.45
C GLU A 124 -9.34 15.65 9.93
N SER A 125 -10.59 15.68 9.46
CA SER A 125 -10.89 15.77 8.03
C SER A 125 -10.65 17.20 7.56
N VAL A 126 -9.41 17.50 7.18
CA VAL A 126 -8.99 18.85 6.76
C VAL A 126 -9.24 19.10 5.27
N VAL A 127 -9.34 18.04 4.46
CA VAL A 127 -9.44 18.18 2.99
C VAL A 127 -10.88 18.45 2.52
N SER A 128 -11.02 19.31 1.51
CA SER A 128 -12.31 19.70 0.93
C SER A 128 -12.98 18.56 0.15
N ALA A 129 -14.31 18.44 0.25
CA ALA A 129 -15.08 17.38 -0.39
C ALA A 129 -14.85 17.26 -1.91
N SER A 130 -14.74 18.37 -2.63
CA SER A 130 -14.47 18.36 -4.08
C SER A 130 -13.16 17.66 -4.44
N ILE A 131 -12.10 17.90 -3.67
CA ILE A 131 -10.79 17.27 -3.88
C ILE A 131 -10.85 15.78 -3.52
N VAL A 132 -11.64 15.41 -2.49
CA VAL A 132 -11.86 13.99 -2.17
C VAL A 132 -12.53 13.27 -3.33
N GLU A 133 -13.57 13.86 -3.91
CA GLU A 133 -14.32 13.28 -5.02
C GLU A 133 -13.41 13.05 -6.25
N GLU A 134 -12.66 14.06 -6.68
CA GLU A 134 -11.71 13.92 -7.79
C GLU A 134 -10.61 12.88 -7.50
N ALA A 135 -10.12 12.82 -6.26
CA ALA A 135 -9.16 11.82 -5.84
C ALA A 135 -9.77 10.42 -5.82
N GLN A 136 -11.04 10.30 -5.44
CA GLN A 136 -11.78 9.04 -5.40
C GLN A 136 -11.97 8.47 -6.81
N ASP A 137 -12.29 9.31 -7.80
CA ASP A 137 -12.32 8.89 -9.21
C ASP A 137 -10.97 8.31 -9.66
N CYS A 138 -9.87 8.93 -9.20
CA CYS A 138 -8.53 8.44 -9.50
C CYS A 138 -8.26 7.09 -8.83
N TYR A 139 -8.65 6.93 -7.57
CA TYR A 139 -8.59 5.68 -6.81
C TYR A 139 -9.32 4.57 -7.54
N GLU A 140 -10.60 4.77 -7.88
CA GLU A 140 -11.43 3.75 -8.51
C GLU A 140 -10.90 3.34 -9.87
N ARG A 141 -10.46 4.31 -10.68
CA ARG A 141 -9.84 4.05 -11.98
C ARG A 141 -8.60 3.19 -11.86
N TYR A 142 -7.71 3.46 -10.90
CA TYR A 142 -6.49 2.67 -10.75
C TYR A 142 -6.72 1.34 -10.05
N LEU A 143 -7.63 1.26 -9.07
CA LEU A 143 -8.03 0.01 -8.46
C LEU A 143 -8.65 -0.93 -9.50
N TYR A 144 -9.54 -0.42 -10.36
CA TYR A 144 -10.09 -1.18 -11.47
C TYR A 144 -8.99 -1.73 -12.37
N LYS A 145 -8.03 -0.89 -12.77
CA LYS A 145 -6.89 -1.32 -13.59
C LYS A 145 -6.01 -2.36 -12.89
N MET A 146 -5.76 -2.21 -11.59
CA MET A 146 -5.00 -3.18 -10.80
C MET A 146 -5.69 -4.55 -10.76
N LYS A 147 -7.03 -4.57 -10.59
CA LYS A 147 -7.83 -5.80 -10.61
C LYS A 147 -7.87 -6.50 -11.99
N GLN A 148 -7.43 -5.84 -13.07
CA GLN A 148 -7.28 -6.47 -14.39
C GLN A 148 -5.89 -7.10 -14.61
N LEU A 149 -4.95 -6.90 -13.67
CA LEU A 149 -3.62 -7.51 -13.73
C LEU A 149 -3.63 -8.91 -13.12
N ASP A 150 -2.59 -9.70 -13.43
CA ASP A 150 -2.32 -10.98 -12.77
C ASP A 150 -1.79 -10.76 -11.35
N LEU A 151 -2.70 -10.37 -10.44
CA LEU A 151 -2.43 -10.15 -9.02
C LEU A 151 -3.36 -11.03 -8.19
N LYS A 152 -2.92 -11.42 -7.00
CA LYS A 152 -3.74 -12.15 -6.03
C LYS A 152 -4.48 -11.15 -5.15
N TYR A 153 -5.79 -11.28 -5.02
CA TYR A 153 -6.64 -10.47 -4.14
C TYR A 153 -7.89 -11.26 -3.76
N GLU A 154 -8.54 -10.91 -2.65
CA GLU A 154 -9.86 -11.46 -2.29
C GLU A 154 -10.96 -10.71 -3.05
N ALA A 155 -11.93 -11.46 -3.57
CA ALA A 155 -12.99 -10.94 -4.44
C ALA A 155 -14.14 -10.27 -3.66
#